data_AF-A0A5V8AL46-F1
#
_entry.id   AF-A0A5V8AL46-F1
#
_cell.length_a   1.000
_cell.length_b   1.000
_cell.length_c   1.000
_cell.angle_alpha   90.00
_cell.angle_beta   90.00
_cell.angle_gamma   90.00
#
_symmetry.space_group_name_H-M   'P 1'
#
loop_
_entity.id
_entity.type
_entity.pdbx_description
1 polymer ?
#
loop_
_entity_poly.entity_id
_entity_poly.type
_entity_poly.pdbx_seq_one_letter_code
_entity_poly.pdbx_strand_id
1 'polypeptide(L)'
;KEILRLEMDTDNSYVQNLLLAAENVEAFKKAIEHDIHKIVNAVKKVFPVDGKTPELATVIQFLKTWFETEHIDRGLLVKEWAKGNRVSAIQRTESGANAGGGNKTDRNPDYEHTLDTLDVEIAMATLPMDFNIYELPG
;
A
#
# COMPACT_ATOMS: atom_id res chain seq x y z
N LYS A 1 1.52 -12.06 29.77
CA LYS A 1 1.31 -11.04 30.84
C LYS A 1 1.43 -9.61 30.32
N GLU A 2 2.06 -9.37 29.17
CA GLU A 2 2.19 -8.03 28.57
C GLU A 2 0.91 -7.61 27.81
N ILE A 3 0.29 -8.54 27.07
CA ILE A 3 -1.00 -8.32 26.37
C ILE A 3 -2.09 -7.85 27.33
N LEU A 4 -2.28 -8.54 28.47
CA LEU A 4 -3.25 -8.14 29.51
C LEU A 4 -2.96 -6.76 30.11
N ARG A 5 -1.69 -6.34 30.21
CA ARG A 5 -1.35 -5.00 30.71
C ARG A 5 -1.67 -3.93 29.68
N LEU A 6 -1.42 -4.20 28.41
CA LEU A 6 -1.72 -3.30 27.30
C LEU A 6 -3.22 -3.20 27.02
N GLU A 7 -3.98 -4.28 27.26
CA GLU A 7 -5.46 -4.28 27.19
C GLU A 7 -6.12 -3.44 28.28
N MET A 8 -5.53 -3.41 29.48
CA MET A 8 -6.04 -2.62 30.61
C MET A 8 -5.62 -1.15 30.57
N ASP A 9 -4.67 -0.79 29.70
CA ASP A 9 -4.24 0.59 29.46
C ASP A 9 -5.19 1.25 28.45
N THR A 10 -6.33 1.73 28.94
CA THR A 10 -7.36 2.39 28.13
C THR A 10 -6.88 3.71 27.51
N ASP A 11 -5.77 4.26 28.00
CA ASP A 11 -5.14 5.46 27.45
C ASP A 11 -4.26 5.14 26.22
N ASN A 12 -3.97 3.86 25.99
CA ASN A 12 -3.28 3.38 24.79
C ASN A 12 -4.27 3.17 23.63
N SER A 13 -4.79 4.27 23.10
CA SER A 13 -5.72 4.29 21.97
C SER A 13 -5.20 3.54 20.74
N TYR A 14 -3.88 3.42 20.59
CA TYR A 14 -3.26 2.63 19.53
C TYR A 14 -3.55 1.14 19.68
N VAL A 15 -3.27 0.55 20.85
CA VAL A 15 -3.54 -0.88 21.09
C VAL A 15 -5.03 -1.17 21.05
N GLN A 16 -5.85 -0.29 21.63
CA GLN A 16 -7.31 -0.44 21.62
C GLN A 16 -7.87 -0.45 20.19
N ASN A 17 -7.42 0.47 19.32
CA ASN A 17 -7.87 0.49 17.92
C ASN A 17 -7.46 -0.77 17.15
N LEU A 18 -6.27 -1.32 17.42
CA LEU A 18 -5.84 -2.56 16.78
C LEU A 18 -6.67 -3.77 17.23
N LEU A 19 -6.90 -3.92 18.53
CA LEU A 19 -7.69 -5.01 19.09
C LEU A 19 -9.13 -4.94 18.60
N LEU A 20 -9.73 -3.75 18.66
CA LEU A 20 -11.09 -3.54 18.19
C LEU A 20 -11.22 -3.81 16.69
N ALA A 21 -10.23 -3.41 15.88
CA ALA A 21 -10.23 -3.73 14.46
C ALA A 21 -10.13 -5.24 14.20
N ALA A 22 -9.27 -5.95 14.93
CA ALA A 22 -9.13 -7.40 14.84
C ALA A 22 -10.45 -8.13 15.17
N GLU A 23 -11.16 -7.70 16.21
CA GLU A 23 -12.48 -8.23 16.58
C GLU A 23 -13.55 -8.02 15.49
N ASN A 24 -13.48 -6.88 14.79
CA ASN A 24 -14.43 -6.52 13.74
C ASN A 24 -14.15 -7.18 12.38
N VAL A 25 -13.02 -7.88 12.21
CA VAL A 25 -12.65 -8.52 10.94
C VAL A 25 -12.72 -10.04 11.08
N GLU A 26 -13.80 -10.62 10.53
CA GLU A 26 -14.07 -12.06 10.61
C GLU A 26 -12.94 -12.93 10.06
N ALA A 27 -12.28 -12.48 8.99
CA ALA A 27 -11.13 -13.16 8.41
C ALA A 27 -9.94 -13.24 9.38
N PHE A 28 -9.75 -12.23 10.22
CA PHE A 28 -8.71 -12.23 11.26
C PHE A 28 -9.03 -13.28 12.33
N LYS A 29 -10.29 -13.34 12.78
CA LYS A 29 -10.72 -14.31 13.81
C LYS A 29 -10.60 -15.76 13.36
N LYS A 30 -10.70 -16.02 12.05
CA LYS A 30 -10.55 -17.35 11.45
C LYS A 30 -9.14 -17.63 10.93
N ALA A 31 -8.22 -16.66 11.04
CA ALA A 31 -6.88 -16.80 10.52
C ALA A 31 -6.08 -17.83 11.31
N ILE A 32 -5.26 -18.61 10.60
CA ILE A 32 -4.27 -19.49 11.22
C ILE A 32 -3.14 -18.66 11.86
N GLU A 33 -2.46 -19.22 12.86
CA GLU A 33 -1.39 -18.55 13.60
C GLU A 33 -0.32 -17.92 12.69
N HIS A 34 0.06 -18.60 11.61
CA HIS A 34 1.00 -18.09 10.63
C HIS A 34 0.51 -16.81 9.92
N ASP A 35 -0.77 -16.73 9.57
CA ASP A 35 -1.34 -15.54 8.94
C ASP A 35 -1.50 -14.40 9.95
N ILE A 36 -1.85 -14.72 11.21
CA ILE A 36 -1.86 -13.76 12.33
C ILE A 36 -0.48 -13.11 12.48
N HIS A 37 0.59 -13.91 12.51
CA HIS A 37 1.95 -13.39 12.58
C HIS A 37 2.30 -12.45 11.43
N LYS A 38 1.87 -12.79 10.20
CA LYS A 38 2.12 -11.95 9.02
C LYS A 38 1.35 -10.64 9.07
N ILE A 39 0.06 -10.66 9.41
CA ILE A 39 -0.75 -9.43 9.48
C ILE A 39 -0.32 -8.53 10.63
N VAL A 40 0.08 -9.07 11.79
CA VAL A 40 0.61 -8.26 12.89
C VAL A 40 1.88 -7.53 12.48
N ASN A 41 2.80 -8.20 11.78
CA ASN A 41 4.00 -7.55 11.24
C ASN A 41 3.68 -6.53 10.14
N ALA A 42 2.65 -6.78 9.34
CA ALA A 42 2.16 -5.83 8.32
C ALA A 42 1.58 -4.57 8.98
N VAL A 43 0.73 -4.72 10.00
CA VAL A 43 0.16 -3.62 10.79
C VAL A 43 1.26 -2.75 11.39
N LYS A 44 2.27 -3.34 12.04
CA LYS A 44 3.39 -2.58 12.62
C LYS A 44 4.17 -1.76 11.59
N LYS A 45 4.25 -2.22 10.34
CA LYS A 45 4.92 -1.50 9.25
C LYS A 45 4.08 -0.34 8.72
N VAL A 46 2.77 -0.54 8.61
CA VAL A 46 1.85 0.46 8.07
C VAL A 46 1.49 1.53 9.11
N PHE A 47 1.38 1.11 10.37
CA PHE A 47 1.02 1.93 11.51
C PHE A 47 2.09 1.78 12.60
N PRO A 48 3.19 2.53 12.54
CA PRO A 48 4.23 2.46 13.56
C PRO A 48 3.74 3.02 14.90
N VAL A 49 4.20 2.45 16.02
CA VAL A 49 3.74 2.78 17.39
C VAL A 49 4.14 4.20 17.81
N ASP A 50 5.30 4.66 17.34
CA ASP A 50 5.82 6.02 17.51
C ASP A 50 5.20 7.02 16.53
N GLY A 51 4.32 6.57 15.64
CA GLY A 51 3.60 7.41 14.69
C GLY A 51 2.27 7.95 15.24
N LYS A 52 1.55 8.66 14.37
CA LYS A 52 0.17 9.07 14.65
C LYS A 52 -0.70 7.83 14.84
N THR A 53 -1.48 7.78 15.93
CA THR A 53 -2.46 6.73 16.15
C THR A 53 -3.41 6.62 14.96
N PRO A 54 -3.51 5.45 14.31
CA PRO A 54 -4.42 5.28 13.19
C PRO A 54 -5.86 5.30 13.67
N GLU A 55 -6.75 5.86 12.85
CA GLU A 55 -8.18 5.79 13.08
C GLU A 55 -8.67 4.34 12.98
N LEU A 56 -9.60 3.94 13.84
CA LEU A 56 -10.16 2.59 13.86
C LEU A 56 -10.65 2.13 12.49
N ALA A 57 -11.39 2.98 11.78
CA ALA A 57 -11.92 2.68 10.45
C ALA A 57 -10.81 2.37 9.44
N THR A 58 -9.69 3.09 9.52
CA THR A 58 -8.51 2.87 8.65
C THR A 58 -7.85 1.53 8.95
N VAL A 59 -7.73 1.14 10.22
CA VAL A 59 -7.18 -0.18 10.60
C VAL A 59 -8.10 -1.30 10.11
N ILE A 60 -9.42 -1.17 10.30
CA ILE A 60 -10.40 -2.15 9.81
C ILE A 60 -10.29 -2.30 8.29
N GLN A 61 -10.21 -1.18 7.55
CA GLN A 61 -10.05 -1.19 6.11
C GLN A 61 -8.78 -1.94 5.70
N PHE A 62 -7.64 -1.63 6.33
CA PHE A 62 -6.37 -2.30 6.05
C PHE A 62 -6.46 -3.81 6.27
N LEU A 63 -6.99 -4.25 7.41
CA LEU A 63 -7.11 -5.66 7.74
C LEU A 63 -7.98 -6.39 6.70
N LYS A 64 -9.15 -5.84 6.35
CA LYS A 64 -10.03 -6.44 5.33
C LYS A 64 -9.31 -6.57 3.99
N THR A 65 -8.72 -5.48 3.51
CA THR A 65 -7.99 -5.47 2.24
C THR A 65 -6.83 -6.46 2.26
N TRP A 66 -6.09 -6.58 3.36
CA TRP A 66 -4.96 -7.51 3.47
C TRP A 66 -5.39 -8.98 3.39
N PHE A 67 -6.51 -9.35 4.01
CA PHE A 67 -7.05 -10.71 3.93
C PHE A 67 -7.64 -11.02 2.56
N GLU A 68 -8.25 -10.04 1.90
CA GLU A 68 -8.78 -10.16 0.53
C GLU A 68 -7.66 -10.19 -0.53
N THR A 69 -6.48 -9.63 -0.22
CA THR A 69 -5.34 -9.60 -1.13
C THR A 69 -4.65 -10.95 -1.22
N GLU A 70 -4.35 -11.37 -2.46
CA GLU A 70 -3.59 -12.58 -2.75
C GLU A 70 -2.25 -12.61 -2.02
N HIS A 71 -1.82 -13.80 -1.59
CA HIS A 71 -0.62 -13.94 -0.76
C HIS A 71 0.64 -13.32 -1.40
N ILE A 72 0.77 -13.44 -2.72
CA ILE A 72 1.88 -12.87 -3.51
C ILE A 72 1.90 -11.34 -3.50
N ASP A 73 0.75 -10.70 -3.34
CA ASP A 73 0.60 -9.24 -3.45
C ASP A 73 0.50 -8.51 -2.10
N ARG A 74 0.32 -9.26 -0.99
CA ARG A 74 0.31 -8.68 0.36
C ARG A 74 1.56 -7.85 0.67
N GLY A 75 2.72 -8.25 0.15
CA GLY A 75 3.95 -7.48 0.31
C GLY A 75 3.91 -6.10 -0.37
N LEU A 76 3.27 -6.02 -1.54
CA LEU A 76 3.10 -4.77 -2.27
C LEU A 76 2.03 -3.89 -1.62
N LEU A 77 0.92 -4.49 -1.17
CA LEU A 77 -0.12 -3.78 -0.41
C LEU A 77 0.47 -3.08 0.82
N VAL A 78 1.30 -3.77 1.59
CA VAL A 78 1.96 -3.20 2.77
C VAL A 78 2.87 -2.02 2.40
N LYS A 79 3.59 -2.09 1.27
CA LYS A 79 4.44 -0.98 0.80
C LYS A 79 3.62 0.26 0.46
N GLU A 80 2.52 0.09 -0.28
CA GLU A 80 1.66 1.21 -0.66
C GLU A 80 0.98 1.83 0.57
N TRP A 81 0.45 1.01 1.47
CA TRP A 81 -0.15 1.50 2.70
C TRP A 81 0.87 2.18 3.63
N ALA A 82 2.12 1.70 3.70
CA ALA A 82 3.17 2.37 4.48
C ALA A 82 3.53 3.76 3.93
N LYS A 83 3.42 3.98 2.61
CA LYS A 83 3.57 5.31 1.98
C LYS A 83 2.38 6.24 2.21
N GLY A 84 1.29 5.74 2.79
CA GLY A 84 0.03 6.48 2.95
C GLY A 84 -1.00 6.22 1.86
N ASN A 85 -0.67 5.43 0.82
CA ASN A 85 -1.59 5.12 -0.26
C ASN A 85 -2.59 4.05 0.19
N ARG A 86 -3.85 4.46 0.44
CA ARG A 86 -4.93 3.60 0.95
C ARG A 86 -5.61 2.81 -0.17
N VAL A 87 -4.81 2.08 -0.97
CA VAL A 87 -5.31 1.28 -2.10
C VAL A 87 -6.21 0.15 -1.60
N SER A 88 -7.34 -0.10 -2.29
CA SER A 88 -8.30 -1.16 -1.95
C SER A 88 -7.94 -2.52 -2.53
N ALA A 89 -7.08 -2.56 -3.54
CA ALA A 89 -6.56 -3.78 -4.16
C ALA A 89 -5.26 -3.48 -4.91
N ILE A 90 -4.40 -4.48 -5.03
CA ILE A 90 -3.28 -4.44 -5.97
C ILE A 90 -3.82 -4.76 -7.36
N GLN A 91 -3.61 -3.83 -8.30
CA GLN A 91 -4.01 -4.02 -9.69
C GLN A 91 -2.89 -4.77 -10.42
N ARG A 92 -3.26 -5.77 -11.23
CA ARG A 92 -2.33 -6.46 -12.13
C ARG A 92 -2.79 -6.32 -13.57
N THR A 93 -1.83 -6.27 -14.50
CA THR A 93 -2.12 -6.36 -15.93
C THR A 93 -2.52 -7.78 -16.30
N GLU A 94 -3.09 -7.98 -17.49
CA GLU A 94 -3.44 -9.32 -18.01
C GLU A 94 -2.23 -10.27 -18.08
N SER A 95 -1.03 -9.72 -18.26
CA SER A 95 0.24 -10.46 -18.22
C SER A 95 0.74 -10.80 -16.80
N GLY A 96 0.00 -10.41 -15.76
CA GLY A 96 0.37 -10.62 -14.36
C GLY A 96 1.42 -9.64 -13.83
N ALA A 97 1.80 -8.60 -14.58
CA ALA A 97 2.67 -7.54 -14.07
C ALA A 97 1.88 -6.63 -13.11
N ASN A 98 2.56 -5.99 -12.15
CA ASN A 98 1.91 -4.99 -11.30
C ASN A 98 1.47 -3.79 -12.17
N ALA A 99 0.18 -3.43 -12.10
CA ALA A 99 -0.37 -2.31 -12.84
C ALA A 99 -0.17 -1.03 -12.01
N GLY A 100 0.89 -0.28 -12.33
CA GLY A 100 1.25 0.96 -11.65
C GLY A 100 2.24 0.74 -10.51
N GLY A 101 3.47 1.27 -10.67
CA GLY A 101 4.53 1.20 -9.67
C GLY A 101 4.46 2.28 -8.57
N GLY A 102 3.39 3.09 -8.55
CA GLY A 102 3.32 4.30 -7.74
C GLY A 102 4.20 5.45 -8.26
N ASN A 103 4.85 5.27 -9.41
CA ASN A 103 5.55 6.34 -10.12
C ASN A 103 4.53 7.21 -10.87
N LYS A 104 4.71 8.53 -10.84
CA LYS A 104 3.89 9.45 -11.64
C LYS A 104 4.12 9.25 -13.15
N THR A 105 5.35 8.91 -13.53
CA THR A 105 5.77 8.62 -14.89
C THR A 105 7.07 7.81 -14.88
N ASP A 106 7.35 7.12 -15.98
CA ASP A 106 8.63 6.45 -16.24
C ASP A 106 9.64 7.37 -16.97
N ARG A 107 9.27 8.63 -17.24
CA ARG A 107 10.16 9.65 -17.81
C ARG A 107 11.21 10.13 -16.80
N ASN A 108 12.12 10.99 -17.27
CA ASN A 108 13.04 11.75 -16.41
C ASN A 108 12.27 12.41 -15.23
N PRO A 109 12.81 12.40 -13.98
CA PRO A 109 12.20 13.07 -12.84
C PRO A 109 11.82 14.54 -13.04
N ASP A 110 12.52 15.25 -13.93
CA ASP A 110 12.28 16.66 -14.23
C ASP A 110 11.18 16.88 -15.29
N TYR A 111 10.63 15.80 -15.86
CA TYR A 111 9.60 15.86 -16.89
C TYR A 111 8.21 15.61 -16.32
N GLU A 112 7.31 16.58 -16.51
CA GLU A 112 5.94 16.53 -16.04
C GLU A 112 4.95 16.38 -17.20
N HIS A 113 4.04 15.42 -17.11
CA HIS A 113 2.99 15.23 -18.12
C HIS A 113 1.91 16.30 -17.97
N THR A 114 1.88 17.25 -18.91
CA THR A 114 0.88 18.31 -19.01
C THR A 114 0.38 18.43 -20.45
N LEU A 115 -0.63 19.29 -20.69
CA LEU A 115 -1.03 19.62 -22.06
C LEU A 115 0.09 20.34 -22.83
N ASP A 116 0.96 21.06 -22.13
CA ASP A 116 2.08 21.80 -22.72
C ASP A 116 3.24 20.87 -23.16
N THR A 117 3.33 19.66 -22.61
CA THR A 117 4.36 18.66 -22.98
C THR A 117 3.82 17.55 -23.88
N LEU A 118 2.56 17.66 -24.33
CA LEU A 118 1.90 16.63 -25.13
C LEU A 118 2.50 16.53 -26.53
N ASP A 119 2.91 17.64 -27.13
CA ASP A 119 3.55 17.68 -28.45
C ASP A 119 4.88 16.93 -28.45
N VAL A 120 5.66 17.02 -27.37
CA VAL A 120 6.90 16.26 -27.17
C VAL A 120 6.61 14.75 -27.12
N GLU A 121 5.59 14.32 -26.37
CA GLU A 121 5.17 12.91 -26.33
C GLU A 121 4.71 12.39 -27.69
N ILE A 122 3.91 13.17 -28.42
CA ILE A 122 3.44 12.81 -29.77
C ILE A 122 4.62 12.71 -30.73
N ALA A 123 5.53 13.69 -30.73
CA ALA A 123 6.71 13.68 -31.58
C ALA A 123 7.57 12.43 -31.32
N MET A 124 7.85 12.13 -30.05
CA MET A 124 8.58 10.93 -29.64
C MET A 124 7.91 9.63 -30.09
N ALA A 125 6.57 9.54 -29.98
CA ALA A 125 5.82 8.37 -30.42
C ALA A 125 5.88 8.14 -31.95
N THR A 126 6.24 9.16 -32.72
CA THR A 126 6.37 9.08 -34.19
C THR A 126 7.81 8.86 -34.67
N LEU A 127 8.79 8.77 -33.77
CA LEU A 127 10.17 8.55 -34.16
C LEU A 127 10.36 7.19 -34.86
N PRO A 128 11.14 7.11 -35.94
CA PRO A 128 11.37 5.87 -36.67
C PRO A 128 12.37 4.93 -35.98
N MET A 129 12.90 5.34 -34.82
CA MET A 129 13.92 4.62 -34.06
C MET A 129 13.58 4.65 -32.56
N ASP A 130 14.12 3.69 -31.82
CA ASP A 130 14.04 3.66 -30.37
C ASP A 130 14.78 4.86 -29.76
N PHE A 131 14.29 5.33 -28.62
CA PHE A 131 14.89 6.45 -27.87
C PHE A 131 14.94 6.15 -26.38
N ASN A 132 15.87 6.82 -25.69
CA ASN A 132 16.00 6.72 -24.25
C ASN A 132 14.87 7.52 -23.57
N ILE A 133 13.99 6.84 -22.83
CA ILE A 133 12.85 7.49 -22.17
C ILE A 133 13.24 8.48 -21.07
N TYR A 134 14.50 8.45 -20.61
CA TYR A 134 15.05 9.37 -19.61
C TYR A 134 15.79 10.58 -20.22
N GLU A 135 16.07 10.54 -21.52
CA GLU A 135 16.81 11.58 -22.24
C GLU A 135 16.03 11.92 -23.50
N LEU A 136 15.17 12.94 -23.40
CA LEU A 136 14.32 13.36 -24.51
C LEU A 136 15.19 13.75 -25.71
N PRO A 137 14.97 13.16 -26.90
CA PRO A 137 15.74 13.50 -28.08
C PRO A 137 15.38 14.93 -28.52
N GLY A 138 16.37 15.83 -28.50
CA GLY A 138 16.23 17.24 -28.83
C GLY A 138 17.57 17.96 -28.84
#